data_AF-A0A959B1Z6-F1
#
_entry.id   AF-A0A959B1Z6-F1
#
_cell.length_a   1.000
_cell.length_b   1.000
_cell.length_c   1.000
_cell.angle_alpha   90.00
_cell.angle_beta   90.00
_cell.angle_gamma   90.00
#
_symmetry.space_group_name_H-M   'P 1'
#
loop_
_entity.id
_entity.type
_entity.pdbx_description
1 polymer ?
#
loop_
_entity_poly.entity_id
_entity_poly.type
_entity_poly.pdbx_seq_one_letter_code
_entity_poly.pdbx_strand_id
1 'polypeptide(L)'
;MRDLIDLVNIVTRTKLRSVELIGDNSDGSSKMQEFYDLIADGSFSEDDEAAAHFYGADKSTPSFQKLRKNLKDRLVNSLFIIDLKQASYTDRQKAYYECYKEWAAAKILFGKNARTAAVGIARKLLKIAKKYEFTELIVDICHTLRLFHGTIEGDYKKYQQYNEDFKAHEQMWIQENRAEEYFIELSIGFINSKATKTEFQEKARAYHKAVQPAMEQYNSYHLHLCGRLIEVSIFTAVNDYRNTLQVCDQAIAFFEKKGFVASVPLQVFHYQKFICHIQLREFDQARLAAEDCLKYLEEGKFNWFKLYELYFLLYTHNEQYLKAREILNKIIAHPNFPELPGNVQETWKISEAYLYFLETAGKLSPPSNEAEHASSFRLSKFLNEMEVFSKDKQGMNIPILIIELLLGIATQKYDELIDRVEAMDKYRTRYLRDEEIIRSNYFLKMLLQIPKNAFRRADAMSKAEEDYMALAAIPIEMANQTFEIEIIPYEKLWEYILEILPE
;
A
#
# COMPACT_ATOMS: atom_id res chain seq x y z
N MET A 1 -4.83 -9.58 -21.46
CA MET A 1 -5.02 -8.12 -21.58
C MET A 1 -4.28 -7.34 -20.49
N ARG A 2 -4.44 -7.66 -19.20
CA ARG A 2 -3.80 -6.92 -18.08
C ARG A 2 -2.31 -6.61 -18.26
N ASP A 3 -1.51 -7.59 -18.67
CA ASP A 3 -0.09 -7.42 -18.95
C ASP A 3 0.23 -6.41 -20.06
N LEU A 4 -0.64 -6.28 -21.06
CA LEU A 4 -0.51 -5.26 -22.11
C LEU A 4 -0.92 -3.88 -21.60
N ILE A 5 -1.98 -3.79 -20.80
CA ILE A 5 -2.41 -2.54 -20.16
C ILE A 5 -1.26 -1.97 -19.32
N ASP A 6 -0.61 -2.80 -18.51
CA ASP A 6 0.55 -2.41 -17.69
C ASP A 6 1.69 -1.83 -18.55
N LEU A 7 2.01 -2.48 -19.68
CA LEU A 7 3.05 -2.03 -20.60
C LEU A 7 2.69 -0.70 -21.27
N VAL A 8 1.43 -0.52 -21.69
CA VAL A 8 0.95 0.73 -22.32
C VAL A 8 1.01 1.89 -21.34
N ASN A 9 0.68 1.66 -20.07
CA ASN A 9 0.76 2.67 -19.00
C ASN A 9 2.19 3.15 -18.73
N ILE A 10 3.19 2.28 -18.90
CA ILE A 10 4.62 2.64 -18.75
C ILE A 10 5.14 3.33 -20.02
N VAL A 11 4.79 2.78 -21.18
CA VAL A 11 5.27 3.17 -22.51
C VAL A 11 4.25 4.12 -23.16
N THR A 12 4.08 5.30 -22.57
CA THR A 12 3.08 6.30 -22.99
C THR A 12 3.31 6.85 -24.42
N ARG A 13 2.26 7.41 -25.03
CA ARG A 13 2.27 8.07 -26.35
C ARG A 13 3.45 9.05 -26.50
N THR A 14 3.67 9.90 -25.49
CA THR A 14 4.75 10.89 -25.47
C THR A 14 6.14 10.26 -25.55
N LYS A 15 6.34 9.15 -24.83
CA LYS A 15 7.60 8.42 -24.81
C LYS A 15 7.84 7.65 -26.11
N LEU A 16 6.79 7.09 -26.71
CA LEU A 16 6.89 6.42 -28.00
C LEU A 16 7.21 7.39 -29.14
N ARG A 17 6.64 8.60 -29.15
CA ARG A 17 6.95 9.63 -30.17
C ARG A 17 8.40 10.10 -30.15
N SER A 18 9.07 10.01 -28.99
CA SER A 18 10.49 10.36 -28.86
C SER A 18 11.43 9.34 -29.51
N VAL A 19 10.90 8.18 -29.89
CA VAL A 19 11.61 7.08 -30.50
C VAL A 19 11.00 6.86 -31.88
N GLU A 20 11.71 7.20 -32.96
CA GLU A 20 11.26 7.09 -34.36
C GLU A 20 10.95 5.63 -34.84
N LEU A 21 10.53 4.72 -33.94
CA LEU A 21 10.19 3.32 -34.22
C LEU A 21 8.69 3.05 -34.38
N ILE A 22 7.85 4.09 -34.42
CA ILE A 22 6.47 4.03 -34.96
C ILE A 22 6.39 4.80 -36.29
N GLY A 23 7.42 4.67 -37.12
CA GLY A 23 7.43 5.16 -38.49
C GLY A 23 7.49 4.00 -39.47
N ASP A 24 6.44 3.20 -39.59
CA ASP A 24 6.23 2.48 -40.86
C ASP A 24 5.56 3.49 -41.80
N ASN A 25 6.34 3.94 -42.78
CA ASN A 25 5.95 4.80 -43.89
C ASN A 25 4.93 4.10 -44.81
N SER A 26 3.69 3.95 -44.34
CA SER A 26 2.54 3.62 -45.18
C SER A 26 1.33 4.42 -44.69
N ASP A 27 0.64 5.11 -45.60
CA ASP A 27 -0.47 6.06 -45.40
C ASP A 27 -1.74 5.51 -44.70
N GLY A 28 -1.60 4.77 -43.60
CA GLY A 28 -2.70 4.28 -42.77
C GLY A 28 -2.21 3.85 -41.39
N SER A 29 -3.01 4.11 -40.34
CA SER A 29 -2.73 3.64 -38.98
C SER A 29 -2.68 2.11 -38.98
N SER A 30 -1.52 1.52 -38.74
CA SER A 30 -1.42 0.06 -38.63
C SER A 30 -2.37 -0.47 -37.55
N LYS A 31 -2.96 -1.66 -37.73
CA LYS A 31 -3.78 -2.32 -36.68
C LYS A 31 -3.08 -2.38 -35.32
N MET A 32 -1.75 -2.37 -35.31
CA MET A 32 -0.97 -2.34 -34.08
C MET A 32 -0.99 -0.98 -33.38
N GLN A 33 -0.94 0.11 -34.14
CA GLN A 33 -1.06 1.47 -33.60
C GLN A 33 -2.48 1.68 -33.05
N GLU A 34 -3.49 1.26 -33.81
CA GLU A 34 -4.88 1.27 -33.36
C GLU A 34 -5.05 0.43 -32.09
N PHE A 35 -4.45 -0.76 -32.01
CA PHE A 35 -4.54 -1.59 -30.82
C PHE A 35 -3.90 -0.94 -29.59
N TYR A 36 -2.73 -0.32 -29.76
CA TYR A 36 -2.10 0.46 -28.71
C TYR A 36 -3.00 1.62 -28.25
N ASP A 37 -3.54 2.40 -29.18
CA ASP A 37 -4.34 3.57 -28.88
C ASP A 37 -5.64 3.20 -28.15
N LEU A 38 -6.33 2.14 -28.59
CA LEU A 38 -7.53 1.65 -27.93
C LEU A 38 -7.25 1.12 -26.52
N ILE A 39 -6.11 0.47 -26.28
CA ILE A 39 -5.71 0.09 -24.91
C ILE A 39 -5.41 1.34 -24.08
N ALA A 40 -4.68 2.31 -24.63
CA ALA A 40 -4.30 3.54 -23.93
C ALA A 40 -5.53 4.39 -23.56
N ASP A 41 -6.58 4.34 -24.39
CA ASP A 41 -7.85 5.02 -24.15
C ASP A 41 -8.83 4.18 -23.30
N GLY A 42 -8.39 3.02 -22.78
CA GLY A 42 -9.17 2.17 -21.88
C GLY A 42 -10.32 1.40 -22.55
N SER A 43 -10.29 1.24 -23.87
CA SER A 43 -11.38 0.63 -24.65
C SER A 43 -11.47 -0.89 -24.52
N PHE A 44 -10.43 -1.56 -23.98
CA PHE A 44 -10.40 -3.01 -23.82
C PHE A 44 -9.98 -3.40 -22.40
N SER A 45 -10.79 -4.24 -21.77
CA SER A 45 -10.51 -4.86 -20.48
C SER A 45 -10.09 -6.32 -20.62
N GLU A 46 -10.64 -7.01 -21.62
CA GLU A 46 -10.43 -8.43 -21.89
C GLU A 46 -9.86 -8.68 -23.31
N ASP A 47 -9.13 -9.79 -23.48
CA ASP A 47 -8.54 -10.14 -24.78
C ASP A 47 -9.60 -10.47 -25.84
N ASP A 48 -10.77 -10.98 -25.44
CA ASP A 48 -11.87 -11.32 -26.35
C ASP A 48 -12.53 -10.09 -26.97
N GLU A 49 -12.60 -8.97 -26.25
CA GLU A 49 -13.14 -7.69 -26.76
C GLU A 49 -12.27 -7.16 -27.92
N ALA A 50 -10.96 -7.17 -27.72
CA ALA A 50 -10.00 -6.75 -28.73
C ALA A 50 -9.99 -7.70 -29.93
N ALA A 51 -10.09 -9.02 -29.71
CA ALA A 51 -10.16 -9.99 -30.80
C ALA A 51 -11.42 -9.80 -31.67
N ALA A 52 -12.56 -9.56 -31.03
CA ALA A 52 -13.82 -9.27 -31.70
C ALA A 52 -13.72 -7.96 -32.52
N HIS A 53 -13.12 -6.90 -31.96
CA HIS A 53 -12.91 -5.63 -32.67
C HIS A 53 -12.03 -5.77 -33.92
N PHE A 54 -10.86 -6.41 -33.80
CA PHE A 54 -9.88 -6.45 -34.90
C PHE A 54 -10.14 -7.51 -35.97
N TYR A 55 -10.81 -8.61 -35.60
CA TYR A 55 -10.95 -9.81 -36.42
C TYR A 55 -12.35 -10.43 -36.43
N GLY A 56 -13.31 -9.91 -35.66
CA GLY A 56 -14.65 -10.49 -35.56
C GLY A 56 -14.67 -11.92 -34.99
N ALA A 57 -13.68 -12.25 -34.16
CA ALA A 57 -13.43 -13.61 -33.68
C ALA A 57 -12.96 -13.60 -32.21
N ASP A 58 -12.82 -14.78 -31.60
CA ASP A 58 -12.36 -14.91 -30.22
C ASP A 58 -10.83 -14.79 -30.08
N LYS A 59 -10.34 -14.69 -28.84
CA LYS A 59 -8.91 -14.56 -28.52
C LYS A 59 -8.03 -15.73 -28.95
N SER A 60 -8.60 -16.89 -29.28
CA SER A 60 -7.86 -18.06 -29.75
C SER A 60 -7.44 -17.93 -31.22
N THR A 61 -8.02 -16.97 -31.94
CA THR A 61 -7.73 -16.72 -33.36
C THR A 61 -6.22 -16.43 -33.58
N PRO A 62 -5.52 -17.19 -34.43
CA PRO A 62 -4.07 -17.05 -34.64
C PRO A 62 -3.62 -15.64 -35.05
N SER A 63 -4.44 -14.93 -35.84
CA SER A 63 -4.14 -13.55 -36.26
C SER A 63 -4.14 -12.57 -35.08
N PHE A 64 -5.09 -12.71 -34.15
CA PHE A 64 -5.15 -11.91 -32.94
C PHE A 64 -3.99 -12.22 -32.00
N GLN A 65 -3.69 -13.51 -31.78
CA GLN A 65 -2.53 -13.91 -30.96
C GLN A 65 -1.22 -13.32 -31.50
N LYS A 66 -1.05 -13.29 -32.83
CA LYS A 66 0.08 -12.66 -33.50
C LYS A 66 0.11 -11.15 -33.30
N LEU A 67 -1.03 -10.45 -33.45
CA LEU A 67 -1.13 -9.01 -33.21
C LEU A 67 -0.75 -8.65 -31.77
N ARG A 68 -1.34 -9.37 -30.81
CA ARG A 68 -1.09 -9.22 -29.36
C ARG A 68 0.36 -9.45 -29.01
N LYS A 69 0.96 -10.54 -29.51
CA LYS A 69 2.37 -10.84 -29.31
C LYS A 69 3.26 -9.74 -29.89
N ASN A 70 3.01 -9.31 -31.13
CA ASN A 70 3.82 -8.29 -31.78
C ASN A 70 3.77 -6.95 -31.03
N LEU A 71 2.58 -6.53 -30.56
CA LEU A 71 2.46 -5.32 -29.75
C LEU A 71 3.26 -5.46 -28.44
N LYS A 72 3.10 -6.59 -27.74
CA LYS A 72 3.84 -6.87 -26.50
C LYS A 72 5.36 -6.81 -26.72
N ASP A 73 5.86 -7.50 -27.74
CA ASP A 73 7.28 -7.55 -28.08
C ASP A 73 7.82 -6.14 -28.38
N ARG A 74 7.07 -5.32 -29.14
CA ARG A 74 7.46 -3.93 -29.42
C ARG A 74 7.46 -3.03 -28.18
N LEU A 75 6.46 -3.16 -27.30
CA LEU A 75 6.41 -2.39 -26.05
C LEU A 75 7.59 -2.73 -25.13
N VAL A 76 7.89 -4.02 -24.97
CA VAL A 76 9.05 -4.48 -24.20
C VAL A 76 10.36 -3.95 -24.79
N ASN A 77 10.53 -4.02 -26.12
CA ASN A 77 11.72 -3.48 -26.78
C ASN A 77 11.86 -1.96 -26.61
N SER A 78 10.73 -1.25 -26.56
CA SER A 78 10.71 0.22 -26.40
C SER A 78 11.26 0.67 -25.04
N LEU A 79 11.19 -0.17 -24.00
CA LEU A 79 11.77 0.12 -22.67
C LEU A 79 13.28 0.41 -22.73
N PHE A 80 13.99 -0.16 -23.71
CA PHE A 80 15.42 0.08 -23.92
C PHE A 80 15.72 1.41 -24.62
N ILE A 81 14.72 2.15 -25.08
CA ILE A 81 14.93 3.35 -25.89
C ILE A 81 14.35 4.58 -25.21
N ILE A 82 13.17 4.45 -24.62
CA ILE A 82 12.51 5.55 -23.91
C ILE A 82 13.30 5.99 -22.67
N ASP A 83 13.17 7.26 -22.32
CA ASP A 83 13.58 7.74 -21.00
C ASP A 83 12.56 7.29 -19.95
N LEU A 84 13.02 6.41 -19.07
CA LEU A 84 12.23 5.92 -17.95
C LEU A 84 12.33 6.85 -16.73
N LYS A 85 13.23 7.85 -16.75
CA LYS A 85 13.37 8.80 -15.65
C LYS A 85 12.12 9.66 -15.57
N GLN A 86 11.54 9.70 -14.37
CA GLN A 86 10.48 10.64 -14.03
C GLN A 86 11.06 11.74 -13.14
N ALA A 87 10.47 12.95 -13.20
CA ALA A 87 10.90 14.07 -12.37
C ALA A 87 10.82 13.72 -10.86
N SER A 88 9.78 12.96 -10.48
CA SER A 88 9.55 12.48 -9.11
C SER A 88 10.56 11.45 -8.63
N TYR A 89 11.33 10.81 -9.51
CA TYR A 89 12.26 9.76 -9.10
C TYR A 89 13.46 10.33 -8.35
N THR A 90 13.80 9.66 -7.26
CA THR A 90 15.07 9.87 -6.54
C THR A 90 16.26 9.54 -7.44
N ASP A 91 17.43 10.09 -7.12
CA ASP A 91 18.67 9.78 -7.84
C ASP A 91 18.99 8.28 -7.82
N ARG A 92 18.67 7.59 -6.72
CA ARG A 92 18.85 6.14 -6.61
C ARG A 92 17.92 5.39 -7.57
N GLN A 93 16.65 5.76 -7.67
CA GLN A 93 15.72 5.15 -8.64
C GLN A 93 16.14 5.42 -10.09
N LYS A 94 16.53 6.65 -10.42
CA LYS A 94 17.06 7.00 -11.74
C LYS A 94 18.30 6.16 -12.07
N ALA A 95 19.22 6.02 -11.12
CA ALA A 95 20.42 5.20 -11.26
C ALA A 95 20.09 3.72 -11.44
N TYR A 96 19.10 3.18 -10.73
CA TYR A 96 18.68 1.79 -10.86
C TYR A 96 18.28 1.47 -12.31
N TYR A 97 17.34 2.21 -12.89
CA TYR A 97 16.89 1.95 -14.26
C TYR A 97 18.00 2.14 -15.30
N GLU A 98 18.83 3.18 -15.16
CA GLU A 98 19.95 3.42 -16.07
C GLU A 98 20.99 2.31 -15.99
N CYS A 99 21.33 1.85 -14.77
CA CYS A 99 22.29 0.80 -14.56
C CYS A 99 21.89 -0.53 -15.22
N TYR A 100 20.65 -0.99 -15.02
CA TYR A 100 20.20 -2.26 -15.61
C TYR A 100 20.10 -2.17 -17.14
N LYS A 101 19.64 -1.03 -17.68
CA LYS A 101 19.58 -0.80 -19.12
C LYS A 101 20.96 -0.81 -19.77
N GLU A 102 21.91 -0.05 -19.23
CA GLU A 102 23.30 -0.04 -19.73
C GLU A 102 24.00 -1.38 -19.49
N TRP A 103 23.68 -2.09 -18.42
CA TRP A 103 24.28 -3.40 -18.14
C TRP A 103 23.86 -4.47 -19.14
N ALA A 104 22.58 -4.48 -19.53
CA ALA A 104 22.09 -5.32 -20.61
C ALA A 104 22.87 -5.05 -21.91
N ALA A 105 23.08 -3.77 -22.26
CA ALA A 105 23.89 -3.38 -23.41
C ALA A 105 25.35 -3.87 -23.30
N ALA A 106 25.98 -3.75 -22.12
CA ALA A 106 27.33 -4.23 -21.88
C ALA A 106 27.45 -5.76 -22.07
N LYS A 107 26.49 -6.55 -21.56
CA LYS A 107 26.45 -8.01 -21.77
C LYS A 107 26.35 -8.38 -23.25
N ILE A 108 25.50 -7.69 -24.01
CA ILE A 108 25.38 -7.89 -25.47
C ILE A 108 26.73 -7.60 -26.15
N LEU A 109 27.38 -6.49 -25.81
CA LEU A 109 28.68 -6.10 -26.38
C LEU A 109 29.79 -7.10 -26.03
N PHE A 110 29.83 -7.62 -24.80
CA PHE A 110 30.74 -8.72 -24.43
C PHE A 110 30.51 -9.95 -25.31
N GLY A 111 29.25 -10.38 -25.47
CA GLY A 111 28.90 -11.53 -26.32
C GLY A 111 29.19 -11.33 -27.81
N LYS A 112 29.14 -10.09 -28.30
CA LYS A 112 29.51 -9.71 -29.67
C LYS A 112 31.00 -9.39 -29.85
N ASN A 113 31.82 -9.63 -28.83
CA ASN A 113 33.26 -9.36 -28.82
C ASN A 113 33.65 -7.87 -28.99
N ALA A 114 32.72 -6.93 -28.79
CA ALA A 114 32.98 -5.49 -28.72
C ALA A 114 33.51 -5.10 -27.32
N ARG A 115 34.59 -5.75 -26.89
CA ARG A 115 35.00 -5.82 -25.48
C ARG A 115 35.46 -4.49 -24.90
N THR A 116 36.18 -3.67 -25.67
CA THR A 116 36.65 -2.34 -25.21
C THR A 116 35.48 -1.44 -24.81
N ALA A 117 34.42 -1.40 -25.62
CA ALA A 117 33.21 -0.64 -25.33
C ALA A 117 32.48 -1.23 -24.10
N ALA A 118 32.33 -2.56 -24.05
CA ALA A 118 31.68 -3.25 -22.94
C ALA A 118 32.35 -2.99 -21.59
N VAL A 119 33.69 -3.05 -21.54
CA VAL A 119 34.48 -2.79 -20.32
C VAL A 119 34.36 -1.33 -19.88
N GLY A 120 34.34 -0.39 -20.82
CA GLY A 120 34.11 1.02 -20.53
C GLY A 120 32.78 1.26 -19.80
N ILE A 121 31.70 0.68 -20.33
CA ILE A 121 30.37 0.74 -19.72
C ILE A 121 30.38 0.04 -18.34
N ALA A 122 30.88 -1.20 -18.27
CA ALA A 122 30.92 -1.98 -17.04
C ALA A 122 31.64 -1.26 -15.89
N ARG A 123 32.76 -0.57 -16.15
CA ARG A 123 33.50 0.20 -15.14
C ARG A 123 32.73 1.43 -14.66
N LYS A 124 32.05 2.15 -15.57
CA LYS A 124 31.16 3.27 -15.22
C LYS A 124 30.05 2.76 -14.30
N LEU A 125 29.39 1.67 -14.69
CA LEU A 125 28.29 1.08 -13.95
C LEU A 125 28.72 0.56 -12.58
N LEU A 126 29.88 -0.09 -12.47
CA LEU A 126 30.40 -0.56 -11.19
C LEU A 126 30.54 0.57 -10.17
N LYS A 127 31.00 1.75 -10.60
CA LYS A 127 31.11 2.93 -9.72
C LYS A 127 29.73 3.40 -9.22
N ILE A 128 28.74 3.43 -10.11
CA ILE A 128 27.37 3.85 -9.77
C ILE A 128 26.71 2.81 -8.86
N ALA A 129 26.84 1.52 -9.20
CA ALA A 129 26.31 0.41 -8.42
C ALA A 129 26.89 0.37 -7.01
N LYS A 130 28.21 0.58 -6.85
CA LYS A 130 28.85 0.74 -5.52
C LYS A 130 28.34 1.96 -4.77
N LYS A 131 28.13 3.10 -5.44
CA LYS A 131 27.59 4.33 -4.81
C LYS A 131 26.18 4.11 -4.22
N TYR A 132 25.30 3.43 -4.95
CA TYR A 132 23.90 3.23 -4.57
C TYR A 132 23.59 1.87 -3.92
N GLU A 133 24.65 1.09 -3.68
CA GLU A 133 24.60 -0.24 -3.03
C GLU A 133 23.66 -1.20 -3.77
N PHE A 134 23.86 -1.35 -5.09
CA PHE A 134 23.18 -2.38 -5.90
C PHE A 134 24.00 -3.68 -5.87
N THR A 135 24.03 -4.36 -4.72
CA THR A 135 24.94 -5.47 -4.43
C THR A 135 24.91 -6.58 -5.48
N GLU A 136 23.73 -7.07 -5.88
CA GLU A 136 23.59 -8.10 -6.93
C GLU A 136 24.24 -7.66 -8.25
N LEU A 137 24.00 -6.42 -8.67
CA LEU A 137 24.59 -5.88 -9.90
C LEU A 137 26.11 -5.73 -9.78
N ILE A 138 26.63 -5.36 -8.60
CA ILE A 138 28.08 -5.32 -8.34
C ILE A 138 28.68 -6.72 -8.53
N VAL A 139 28.04 -7.76 -7.98
CA VAL A 139 28.49 -9.15 -8.11
C VAL A 139 28.56 -9.55 -9.58
N ASP A 140 27.52 -9.31 -10.38
CA ASP A 140 27.51 -9.69 -11.80
C ASP A 140 28.52 -8.90 -12.64
N ILE A 141 28.68 -7.60 -12.38
CA ILE A 141 29.68 -6.77 -13.08
C ILE A 141 31.10 -7.26 -12.75
N CYS A 142 31.42 -7.47 -11.48
CA CYS A 142 32.74 -7.96 -11.04
C CYS A 142 33.02 -9.36 -11.59
N HIS A 143 32.02 -10.25 -11.61
CA HIS A 143 32.11 -11.57 -12.23
C HIS A 143 32.52 -11.48 -13.70
N THR A 144 31.87 -10.59 -14.45
CA THR A 144 32.13 -10.41 -15.88
C THR A 144 33.52 -9.81 -16.13
N LEU A 145 33.90 -8.80 -15.35
CA LEU A 145 35.20 -8.12 -15.48
C LEU A 145 36.37 -9.05 -15.09
N ARG A 146 36.26 -9.83 -14.01
CA ARG A 146 37.32 -10.79 -13.64
C ARG A 146 37.50 -11.85 -14.73
N LEU A 147 36.40 -12.34 -15.32
CA LEU A 147 36.46 -13.34 -16.39
C LEU A 147 37.16 -12.78 -17.62
N PHE A 148 36.80 -11.56 -18.02
CA PHE A 148 37.42 -10.88 -19.16
C PHE A 148 38.93 -10.65 -18.93
N HIS A 149 39.31 -10.03 -17.83
CA HIS A 149 40.73 -9.72 -17.56
C HIS A 149 41.57 -10.99 -17.35
N GLY A 150 40.99 -12.04 -16.76
CA GLY A 150 41.68 -13.31 -16.52
C GLY A 150 41.86 -14.18 -17.76
N THR A 151 40.84 -14.29 -18.62
CA THR A 151 40.86 -15.25 -19.73
C THR A 151 41.15 -14.63 -21.10
N ILE A 152 40.92 -13.32 -21.26
CA ILE A 152 41.09 -12.62 -22.55
C ILE A 152 42.34 -11.73 -22.54
N GLU A 153 42.48 -10.85 -21.54
CA GLU A 153 43.67 -9.96 -21.46
C GLU A 153 44.88 -10.66 -20.83
N GLY A 154 44.66 -11.60 -19.91
CA GLY A 154 45.73 -12.17 -19.07
C GLY A 154 46.29 -11.18 -18.04
N ASP A 155 45.57 -10.08 -17.75
CA ASP A 155 45.96 -9.08 -16.77
C ASP A 155 45.63 -9.58 -15.35
N TYR A 156 46.58 -10.28 -14.74
CA TYR A 156 46.43 -10.87 -13.41
C TYR A 156 46.08 -9.84 -12.34
N LYS A 157 46.64 -8.62 -12.42
CA LYS A 157 46.40 -7.57 -11.42
C LYS A 157 44.95 -7.11 -11.45
N LYS A 158 44.40 -6.82 -12.63
CA LYS A 158 42.99 -6.46 -12.78
C LYS A 158 42.07 -7.63 -12.44
N TYR A 159 42.41 -8.85 -12.87
CA TYR A 159 41.68 -10.05 -12.47
C TYR A 159 41.57 -10.13 -10.94
N GLN A 160 42.70 -10.03 -10.24
CA GLN A 160 42.76 -10.15 -8.79
C GLN A 160 41.89 -9.06 -8.13
N GLN A 161 42.01 -7.81 -8.57
CA GLN A 161 41.20 -6.70 -8.08
C GLN A 161 39.69 -7.00 -8.17
N TYR A 162 39.19 -7.36 -9.36
CA TYR A 162 37.76 -7.64 -9.53
C TYR A 162 37.32 -8.94 -8.86
N ASN A 163 38.23 -9.90 -8.68
CA ASN A 163 37.94 -11.14 -7.98
C ASN A 163 37.81 -10.93 -6.45
N GLU A 164 38.63 -10.06 -5.87
CA GLU A 164 38.50 -9.65 -4.47
C GLU A 164 37.20 -8.86 -4.26
N ASP A 165 36.91 -7.89 -5.13
CA ASP A 165 35.64 -7.17 -5.13
C ASP A 165 34.45 -8.12 -5.25
N PHE A 166 34.49 -9.07 -6.19
CA PHE A 166 33.45 -10.09 -6.36
C PHE A 166 33.21 -10.87 -5.06
N LYS A 167 34.27 -11.45 -4.47
CA LYS A 167 34.14 -12.27 -3.25
C LYS A 167 33.56 -11.48 -2.08
N ALA A 168 34.01 -10.24 -1.88
CA ALA A 168 33.51 -9.39 -0.81
C ALA A 168 32.00 -9.12 -0.94
N HIS A 169 31.54 -8.77 -2.15
CA HIS A 169 30.13 -8.46 -2.39
C HIS A 169 29.26 -9.72 -2.51
N GLU A 170 29.80 -10.85 -2.96
CA GLU A 170 29.10 -12.13 -2.97
C GLU A 170 28.75 -12.58 -1.54
N GLN A 171 29.70 -12.46 -0.61
CA GLN A 171 29.43 -12.78 0.80
C GLN A 171 28.38 -11.85 1.42
N MET A 172 28.43 -10.55 1.11
CA MET A 172 27.41 -9.59 1.53
C MET A 172 26.03 -9.94 0.93
N TRP A 173 25.98 -10.24 -0.37
CA TRP A 173 24.75 -10.61 -1.08
C TRP A 173 24.12 -11.88 -0.53
N ILE A 174 24.91 -12.88 -0.13
CA ILE A 174 24.40 -14.09 0.55
C ILE A 174 23.67 -13.72 1.86
N GLN A 175 24.22 -12.79 2.65
CA GLN A 175 23.56 -12.34 3.89
C GLN A 175 22.31 -11.50 3.61
N GLU A 176 22.34 -10.65 2.59
CA GLU A 176 21.18 -9.89 2.11
C GLU A 176 20.03 -10.82 1.74
N ASN A 177 20.27 -11.82 0.87
CA ASN A 177 19.24 -12.79 0.46
C ASN A 177 18.68 -13.58 1.64
N ARG A 178 19.53 -13.96 2.60
CA ARG A 178 19.07 -14.68 3.79
C ARG A 178 18.12 -13.84 4.64
N ALA A 179 18.42 -12.54 4.80
CA ALA A 179 17.52 -11.64 5.50
C ALA A 179 16.22 -11.43 4.72
N GLU A 180 16.29 -11.32 3.39
CA GLU A 180 15.11 -11.21 2.53
C GLU A 180 14.22 -12.46 2.60
N GLU A 181 14.79 -13.66 2.53
CA GLU A 181 14.10 -14.94 2.67
C GLU A 181 13.30 -15.00 3.99
N TYR A 182 13.94 -14.68 5.11
CA TYR A 182 13.29 -14.63 6.41
C TYR A 182 12.16 -13.61 6.48
N PHE A 183 12.36 -12.42 5.90
CA PHE A 183 11.32 -11.40 5.83
C PHE A 183 10.12 -11.85 4.96
N ILE A 184 10.38 -12.49 3.82
CA ILE A 184 9.34 -13.03 2.94
C ILE A 184 8.52 -14.09 3.68
N GLU A 185 9.17 -15.02 4.39
CA GLU A 185 8.47 -16.05 5.15
C GLU A 185 7.58 -15.48 6.24
N LEU A 186 8.04 -14.45 6.96
CA LEU A 186 7.21 -13.76 7.96
C LEU A 186 6.03 -13.05 7.28
N SER A 187 6.27 -12.37 6.16
CA SER A 187 5.21 -11.70 5.40
C SER A 187 4.12 -12.67 4.92
N ILE A 188 4.52 -13.85 4.42
CA ILE A 188 3.59 -14.93 4.03
C ILE A 188 2.80 -15.44 5.24
N GLY A 189 3.47 -15.63 6.38
CA GLY A 189 2.84 -16.08 7.62
C GLY A 189 1.78 -15.10 8.13
N PHE A 190 2.07 -13.79 8.02
CA PHE A 190 1.15 -12.72 8.38
C PHE A 190 -0.08 -12.69 7.48
N ILE A 191 0.09 -12.79 6.15
CA ILE A 191 -1.02 -12.74 5.19
C ILE A 191 -1.95 -13.96 5.29
N ASN A 192 -1.39 -15.15 5.49
CA ASN A 192 -2.18 -16.39 5.46
C ASN A 192 -2.79 -16.77 6.82
N SER A 193 -2.53 -16.00 7.88
CA SER A 193 -3.11 -16.12 9.23
C SER A 193 -3.12 -17.55 9.82
N LYS A 194 -2.06 -18.33 9.58
CA LYS A 194 -1.97 -19.75 9.99
C LYS A 194 -1.33 -19.99 11.36
N ALA A 195 -0.60 -19.02 11.89
CA ALA A 195 0.17 -19.16 13.13
C ALA A 195 -0.42 -18.29 14.24
N THR A 196 -0.28 -18.73 15.50
CA THR A 196 -0.61 -17.86 16.64
C THR A 196 0.37 -16.68 16.72
N LYS A 197 -0.05 -15.56 17.34
CA LYS A 197 0.82 -14.38 17.52
C LYS A 197 2.13 -14.71 18.23
N THR A 198 2.08 -15.62 19.20
CA THR A 198 3.25 -16.07 19.96
C THR A 198 4.22 -16.86 19.09
N GLU A 199 3.74 -17.85 18.33
CA GLU A 199 4.60 -18.62 17.41
C GLU A 199 5.23 -17.73 16.34
N PHE A 200 4.46 -16.76 15.82
CA PHE A 200 4.95 -15.78 14.87
C PHE A 200 6.07 -14.92 15.48
N GLN A 201 5.88 -14.41 16.70
CA GLN A 201 6.89 -13.62 17.40
C GLN A 201 8.17 -14.44 17.65
N GLU A 202 8.04 -15.69 18.12
CA GLU A 202 9.20 -16.56 18.37
C GLU A 202 10.00 -16.81 17.09
N LYS A 203 9.30 -17.06 15.97
CA LYS A 203 9.93 -17.21 14.65
C LYS A 203 10.66 -15.93 14.23
N ALA A 204 10.02 -14.77 14.38
CA ALA A 204 10.64 -13.47 14.08
C ALA A 204 11.90 -13.21 14.94
N ARG A 205 11.86 -13.54 16.24
CA ARG A 205 13.04 -13.43 17.13
C ARG A 205 14.17 -14.34 16.68
N ALA A 206 13.86 -15.59 16.31
CA ALA A 206 14.85 -16.54 15.81
C ALA A 206 15.51 -16.03 14.52
N TYR A 207 14.72 -15.50 13.59
CA TYR A 207 15.21 -14.94 12.32
C TYR A 207 16.06 -13.69 12.52
N HIS A 208 15.62 -12.75 13.36
CA HIS A 208 16.42 -11.56 13.67
C HIS A 208 17.76 -11.94 14.31
N LYS A 209 17.76 -12.86 15.28
CA LYS A 209 18.98 -13.36 15.92
C LYS A 209 19.96 -13.99 14.92
N ALA A 210 19.46 -14.64 13.87
CA ALA A 210 20.29 -15.23 12.83
C ALA A 210 20.90 -14.17 11.88
N VAL A 211 20.23 -13.05 11.67
CA VAL A 211 20.66 -11.96 10.75
C VAL A 211 21.51 -10.90 11.46
N GLN A 212 21.32 -10.71 12.78
CA GLN A 212 21.99 -9.68 13.57
C GLN A 212 23.53 -9.66 13.41
N PRO A 213 24.27 -10.80 13.45
CA PRO A 213 25.72 -10.77 13.26
C PRO A 213 26.14 -10.19 11.90
N ALA A 214 25.36 -10.46 10.85
CA ALA A 214 25.62 -9.89 9.54
C ALA A 214 25.34 -8.38 9.50
N MET A 215 24.31 -7.90 10.20
CA MET A 215 24.01 -6.47 10.30
C MET A 215 25.09 -5.69 11.04
N GLU A 216 25.72 -6.32 12.04
CA GLU A 216 26.87 -5.75 12.76
C GLU A 216 28.13 -5.71 11.89
N GLN A 217 28.30 -6.70 11.01
CA GLN A 217 29.45 -6.79 10.10
C GLN A 217 29.31 -5.89 8.87
N TYR A 218 28.11 -5.77 8.29
CA TYR A 218 27.89 -5.11 7.02
C TYR A 218 26.90 -3.95 7.15
N ASN A 219 27.28 -2.79 6.62
CA ASN A 219 26.41 -1.62 6.51
C ASN A 219 25.59 -1.62 5.21
N SER A 220 25.08 -2.77 4.75
CA SER A 220 24.33 -2.84 3.49
C SER A 220 22.93 -2.22 3.61
N TYR A 221 22.50 -1.48 2.58
CA TYR A 221 21.14 -0.96 2.44
C TYR A 221 20.08 -2.06 2.55
N HIS A 222 20.22 -3.15 1.78
CA HIS A 222 19.17 -4.17 1.68
C HIS A 222 19.13 -5.04 2.94
N LEU A 223 20.32 -5.42 3.47
CA LEU A 223 20.43 -6.20 4.69
C LEU A 223 19.76 -5.49 5.87
N HIS A 224 20.04 -4.20 6.06
CA HIS A 224 19.44 -3.43 7.16
C HIS A 224 17.96 -3.17 6.93
N LEU A 225 17.48 -3.05 5.69
CA LEU A 225 16.05 -2.92 5.43
C LEU A 225 15.31 -4.18 5.89
N CYS A 226 15.71 -5.36 5.39
CA CYS A 226 15.07 -6.62 5.74
C CYS A 226 15.26 -6.95 7.23
N GLY A 227 16.47 -6.81 7.76
CA GLY A 227 16.78 -7.09 9.17
C GLY A 227 15.95 -6.26 10.14
N ARG A 228 15.79 -4.95 9.89
CA ARG A 228 14.96 -4.07 10.72
C ARG A 228 13.47 -4.33 10.56
N LEU A 229 13.01 -4.76 9.39
CA LEU A 229 11.60 -5.18 9.22
C LEU A 229 11.28 -6.48 9.96
N ILE A 230 12.22 -7.42 10.00
CA ILE A 230 12.12 -8.62 10.85
C ILE A 230 12.07 -8.20 12.32
N GLU A 231 12.93 -7.27 12.74
CA GLU A 231 12.94 -6.74 14.11
C GLU A 231 11.63 -6.05 14.49
N VAL A 232 11.06 -5.22 13.60
CA VAL A 232 9.73 -4.60 13.77
C VAL A 232 8.67 -5.69 13.98
N SER A 233 8.72 -6.76 13.19
CA SER A 233 7.76 -7.87 13.25
C SER A 233 7.73 -8.59 14.61
N ILE A 234 8.84 -8.56 15.37
CA ILE A 234 8.89 -9.11 16.73
C ILE A 234 7.91 -8.38 17.66
N PHE A 235 7.89 -7.06 17.56
CA PHE A 235 7.16 -6.21 18.48
C PHE A 235 5.73 -5.96 18.03
N THR A 236 5.50 -5.78 16.72
CA THR A 236 4.15 -5.59 16.18
C THR A 236 3.26 -6.82 16.35
N ALA A 237 3.85 -8.04 16.38
CA ALA A 237 3.10 -9.28 16.64
C ALA A 237 2.38 -9.31 17.99
N VAL A 238 2.85 -8.51 18.95
CA VAL A 238 2.28 -8.41 20.31
C VAL A 238 1.87 -6.97 20.65
N ASN A 239 1.72 -6.11 19.64
CA ASN A 239 1.36 -4.69 19.78
C ASN A 239 2.28 -3.89 20.70
N ASP A 240 3.57 -4.23 20.76
CA ASP A 240 4.56 -3.48 21.54
C ASP A 240 5.06 -2.26 20.74
N TYR A 241 4.18 -1.26 20.63
CA TYR A 241 4.42 -0.07 19.81
C TYR A 241 5.62 0.75 20.29
N ARG A 242 5.93 0.74 21.60
CA ARG A 242 7.07 1.50 22.15
C ARG A 242 8.40 0.91 21.69
N ASN A 243 8.56 -0.40 21.72
CA ASN A 243 9.78 -1.02 21.19
C ASN A 243 9.81 -0.94 19.65
N THR A 244 8.67 -1.04 18.96
CA THR A 244 8.61 -0.77 17.52
C THR A 244 9.13 0.62 17.17
N LEU A 245 8.76 1.67 17.93
CA LEU A 245 9.26 3.03 17.71
C LEU A 245 10.80 3.11 17.83
N GLN A 246 11.37 2.45 18.85
CA GLN A 246 12.84 2.41 19.02
C GLN A 246 13.54 1.78 17.81
N VAL A 247 13.00 0.69 17.28
CA VAL A 247 13.54 0.04 16.07
C VAL A 247 13.42 0.98 14.86
N CYS A 248 12.28 1.66 14.70
CA CYS A 248 12.09 2.61 13.61
C CYS A 248 13.06 3.79 13.70
N ASP A 249 13.29 4.35 14.88
CA ASP A 249 14.25 5.44 15.08
C ASP A 249 15.69 5.01 14.76
N GLN A 250 16.08 3.80 15.16
CA GLN A 250 17.39 3.24 14.81
C GLN A 250 17.52 3.02 13.30
N ALA A 251 16.48 2.53 12.64
CA ALA A 251 16.46 2.31 11.20
C ALA A 251 16.54 3.64 10.42
N ILE A 252 15.72 4.63 10.80
CA ILE A 252 15.74 5.97 10.20
C ILE A 252 17.14 6.58 10.33
N ALA A 253 17.71 6.59 11.55
CA ALA A 253 19.04 7.13 11.80
C ALA A 253 20.15 6.40 11.00
N PHE A 254 19.98 5.11 10.71
CA PHE A 254 20.90 4.37 9.83
C PHE A 254 20.76 4.82 8.37
N PHE A 255 19.54 4.93 7.86
CA PHE A 255 19.27 5.27 6.47
C PHE A 255 19.52 6.74 6.12
N GLU A 256 19.34 7.66 7.07
CA GLU A 256 19.70 9.07 6.91
C GLU A 256 21.21 9.30 6.79
N LYS A 257 22.04 8.41 7.36
CA LYS A 257 23.51 8.49 7.26
C LYS A 257 24.05 8.02 5.90
N LYS A 258 23.20 7.47 5.03
CA LYS A 258 23.62 7.02 3.70
C LYS A 258 24.02 8.23 2.83
N GLY A 259 24.98 8.03 1.93
CA GLY A 259 25.42 9.06 0.97
C GLY A 259 24.41 9.38 -0.15
N PHE A 260 23.19 8.90 -0.02
CA PHE A 260 22.07 9.09 -0.94
C PHE A 260 20.75 8.98 -0.16
N VAL A 261 19.68 9.56 -0.69
CA VAL A 261 18.35 9.47 -0.07
C VAL A 261 17.80 8.05 -0.19
N ALA A 262 17.64 7.38 0.94
CA ALA A 262 17.06 6.04 1.06
C ALA A 262 15.53 6.11 1.19
N SER A 263 14.86 6.64 0.17
CA SER A 263 13.43 7.00 0.24
C SER A 263 12.52 5.84 0.67
N VAL A 264 12.73 4.63 0.14
CA VAL A 264 11.88 3.47 0.45
C VAL A 264 11.96 3.09 1.94
N PRO A 265 13.14 2.81 2.53
CA PRO A 265 13.25 2.57 3.96
C PRO A 265 12.69 3.72 4.81
N LEU A 266 13.05 4.97 4.47
CA LEU A 266 12.59 6.13 5.24
C LEU A 266 11.07 6.24 5.23
N GLN A 267 10.44 6.10 4.06
CA GLN A 267 8.99 6.04 3.93
C GLN A 267 8.39 4.92 4.81
N VAL A 268 8.94 3.70 4.73
CA VAL A 268 8.43 2.54 5.48
C VAL A 268 8.51 2.75 6.99
N PHE A 269 9.65 3.20 7.51
CA PHE A 269 9.82 3.37 8.95
C PHE A 269 9.09 4.61 9.51
N HIS A 270 8.99 5.72 8.75
CA HIS A 270 8.15 6.85 9.16
C HIS A 270 6.66 6.48 9.14
N TYR A 271 6.20 5.70 8.15
CA TYR A 271 4.84 5.17 8.12
C TYR A 271 4.56 4.28 9.34
N GLN A 272 5.50 3.40 9.70
CA GLN A 272 5.36 2.57 10.90
C GLN A 272 5.34 3.41 12.19
N LYS A 273 6.19 4.45 12.30
CA LYS A 273 6.13 5.39 13.44
C LYS A 273 4.77 6.06 13.55
N PHE A 274 4.21 6.48 12.42
CA PHE A 274 2.89 7.11 12.40
C PHE A 274 1.82 6.19 12.98
N ILE A 275 1.79 4.92 12.55
CA ILE A 275 0.89 3.91 13.12
C ILE A 275 1.13 3.76 14.62
N CYS A 276 2.38 3.60 15.07
CA CYS A 276 2.70 3.41 16.47
C CYS A 276 2.24 4.60 17.33
N HIS A 277 2.47 5.84 16.90
CA HIS A 277 2.04 7.03 17.64
C HIS A 277 0.51 7.18 17.68
N ILE A 278 -0.19 6.82 16.60
CA ILE A 278 -1.66 6.73 16.61
C ILE A 278 -2.11 5.74 17.69
N GLN A 279 -1.54 4.54 17.70
CA GLN A 279 -1.92 3.48 18.63
C GLN A 279 -1.57 3.80 20.09
N LEU A 280 -0.58 4.66 20.31
CA LEU A 280 -0.23 5.18 21.63
C LEU A 280 -1.00 6.47 21.99
N ARG A 281 -1.89 6.94 21.11
CA ARG A 281 -2.62 8.21 21.20
C ARG A 281 -1.73 9.44 21.37
N GLU A 282 -0.52 9.36 20.86
CA GLU A 282 0.45 10.45 20.82
C GLU A 282 0.21 11.30 19.56
N PHE A 283 -0.96 11.93 19.46
CA PHE A 283 -1.46 12.54 18.23
C PHE A 283 -0.54 13.61 17.62
N ASP A 284 0.14 14.41 18.44
CA ASP A 284 1.10 15.40 17.95
C ASP A 284 2.33 14.74 17.31
N GLN A 285 2.84 13.66 17.91
CA GLN A 285 3.98 12.90 17.38
C GLN A 285 3.56 12.13 16.12
N ALA A 286 2.34 11.60 16.10
CA ALA A 286 1.75 10.96 14.93
C ALA A 286 1.73 11.91 13.73
N ARG A 287 1.28 13.16 13.94
CA ARG A 287 1.29 14.19 12.89
C ARG A 287 2.71 14.48 12.38
N LEU A 288 3.69 14.64 13.26
CA LEU A 288 5.09 14.88 12.86
C LEU A 288 5.65 13.70 12.04
N ALA A 289 5.42 12.46 12.48
CA ALA A 289 5.85 11.27 11.77
C ALA A 289 5.20 11.16 10.36
N ALA A 290 3.94 11.54 10.24
CA ALA A 290 3.23 11.56 8.97
C ALA A 290 3.72 12.67 8.03
N GLU A 291 4.06 13.86 8.55
CA GLU A 291 4.69 14.95 7.78
C GLU A 291 6.07 14.54 7.27
N ASP A 292 6.85 13.81 8.07
CA ASP A 292 8.12 13.24 7.64
C ASP A 292 7.94 12.18 6.55
N CYS A 293 6.92 11.32 6.68
CA CYS A 293 6.61 10.29 5.68
C CYS A 293 6.23 10.91 4.32
N LEU A 294 5.47 12.01 4.32
CA LEU A 294 5.05 12.72 3.11
C LEU A 294 6.24 13.22 2.25
N LYS A 295 7.39 13.51 2.87
CA LYS A 295 8.60 13.96 2.14
C LYS A 295 9.11 12.92 1.14
N TYR A 296 8.77 11.64 1.34
CA TYR A 296 9.24 10.52 0.53
C TYR A 296 8.16 9.93 -0.37
N LEU A 297 6.95 10.49 -0.34
CA LEU A 297 5.80 10.03 -1.12
C LEU A 297 5.53 10.93 -2.32
N GLU A 298 5.19 10.31 -3.44
CA GLU A 298 4.69 11.01 -4.61
C GLU A 298 3.16 11.16 -4.51
N GLU A 299 2.69 12.40 -4.64
CA GLU A 299 1.26 12.73 -4.63
C GLU A 299 0.50 11.98 -5.73
N GLY A 300 -0.71 11.52 -5.40
CA GLY A 300 -1.56 10.79 -6.32
C GLY A 300 -1.14 9.35 -6.60
N LYS A 301 -0.13 8.81 -5.89
CA LYS A 301 0.23 7.38 -5.91
C LYS A 301 -0.44 6.63 -4.76
N PHE A 302 -0.56 5.31 -4.91
CA PHE A 302 -1.24 4.43 -3.94
C PHE A 302 -0.83 4.66 -2.48
N ASN A 303 0.48 4.72 -2.19
CA ASN A 303 0.98 4.92 -0.82
C ASN A 303 0.64 6.30 -0.23
N TRP A 304 0.49 7.32 -1.08
CA TRP A 304 0.05 8.64 -0.65
C TRP A 304 -1.41 8.60 -0.19
N PHE A 305 -2.30 7.96 -0.96
CA PHE A 305 -3.69 7.74 -0.53
C PHE A 305 -3.78 6.95 0.77
N LYS A 306 -3.03 5.85 0.92
CA LYS A 306 -2.99 5.06 2.17
C LYS A 306 -2.50 5.87 3.38
N LEU A 307 -1.54 6.78 3.21
CA LEU A 307 -1.13 7.67 4.30
C LEU A 307 -2.26 8.63 4.70
N TYR A 308 -3.05 9.14 3.75
CA TYR A 308 -4.18 10.01 4.05
C TYR A 308 -5.34 9.29 4.73
N GLU A 309 -5.54 7.99 4.49
CA GLU A 309 -6.47 7.19 5.28
C GLU A 309 -6.08 7.20 6.76
N LEU A 310 -4.79 7.07 7.08
CA LEU A 310 -4.30 7.19 8.45
C LEU A 310 -4.43 8.62 9.01
N TYR A 311 -4.22 9.67 8.20
CA TYR A 311 -4.51 11.05 8.63
C TYR A 311 -5.98 11.26 8.96
N PHE A 312 -6.88 10.69 8.14
CA PHE A 312 -8.31 10.76 8.40
C PHE A 312 -8.63 10.15 9.76
N LEU A 313 -8.14 8.93 10.02
CA LEU A 313 -8.35 8.24 11.29
C LEU A 313 -7.69 8.98 12.47
N LEU A 314 -6.49 9.55 12.29
CA LEU A 314 -5.85 10.41 13.29
C LEU A 314 -6.78 11.55 13.74
N TYR A 315 -7.40 12.25 12.78
CA TYR A 315 -8.26 13.39 13.07
C TYR A 315 -9.59 12.97 13.68
N THR A 316 -10.21 11.89 13.22
CA THR A 316 -11.48 11.40 13.80
C THR A 316 -11.30 10.88 15.22
N HIS A 317 -10.19 10.21 15.52
CA HIS A 317 -9.85 9.75 16.88
C HIS A 317 -9.46 10.86 17.84
N ASN A 318 -9.07 12.02 17.31
CA ASN A 318 -8.76 13.22 18.08
C ASN A 318 -9.90 14.27 18.04
N GLU A 319 -11.11 13.87 17.63
CA GLU A 319 -12.31 14.73 17.55
C GLU A 319 -12.13 16.00 16.67
N GLN A 320 -11.17 15.99 15.73
CA GLN A 320 -10.88 17.08 14.79
C GLN A 320 -11.63 16.89 13.46
N TYR A 321 -12.96 16.79 13.52
CA TYR A 321 -13.80 16.39 12.38
C TYR A 321 -13.76 17.33 11.17
N LEU A 322 -13.54 18.63 11.38
CA LEU A 322 -13.35 19.58 10.27
C LEU A 322 -12.11 19.24 9.45
N LYS A 323 -10.99 18.89 10.09
CA LYS A 323 -9.77 18.47 9.39
C LYS A 323 -9.98 17.13 8.68
N ALA A 324 -10.72 16.19 9.28
CA ALA A 324 -11.09 14.95 8.62
C ALA A 324 -11.91 15.21 7.33
N ARG A 325 -12.84 16.18 7.35
CA ARG A 325 -13.60 16.63 6.17
C ARG A 325 -12.69 17.24 5.10
N GLU A 326 -11.73 18.08 5.50
CA GLU A 326 -10.73 18.64 4.56
C GLU A 326 -9.93 17.54 3.86
N ILE A 327 -9.49 16.50 4.60
CA ILE A 327 -8.81 15.34 4.03
C ILE A 327 -9.72 14.60 3.04
N LEU A 328 -10.95 14.30 3.42
CA LEU A 328 -11.91 13.62 2.55
C LEU A 328 -12.10 14.38 1.22
N ASN A 329 -12.36 15.69 1.31
CA ASN A 329 -12.57 16.54 0.13
C ASN A 329 -11.33 16.57 -0.76
N LYS A 330 -10.13 16.66 -0.16
CA LYS A 330 -8.86 16.61 -0.89
C LYS A 330 -8.69 15.30 -1.67
N ILE A 331 -9.04 14.17 -1.05
CA ILE A 331 -8.80 12.85 -1.63
C ILE A 331 -9.81 12.52 -2.72
N ILE A 332 -11.10 12.75 -2.49
CA ILE A 332 -12.15 12.48 -3.47
C ILE A 332 -12.00 13.39 -4.71
N ALA A 333 -11.53 14.63 -4.53
CA ALA A 333 -11.30 15.56 -5.64
C ALA A 333 -10.04 15.23 -6.47
N HIS A 334 -9.18 14.31 -6.03
CA HIS A 334 -7.92 14.04 -6.72
C HIS A 334 -8.15 13.28 -8.04
N PRO A 335 -7.55 13.68 -9.18
CA PRO A 335 -7.79 13.08 -10.50
C PRO A 335 -7.56 11.56 -10.58
N ASN A 336 -6.57 11.04 -9.84
CA ASN A 336 -6.25 9.61 -9.81
C ASN A 336 -7.15 8.79 -8.87
N PHE A 337 -8.05 9.39 -8.10
CA PHE A 337 -8.92 8.67 -7.15
C PHE A 337 -9.79 7.60 -7.84
N PRO A 338 -10.43 7.86 -8.99
CA PRO A 338 -11.27 6.87 -9.69
C PRO A 338 -10.48 5.65 -10.19
N GLU A 339 -9.16 5.75 -10.34
CA GLU A 339 -8.29 4.66 -10.79
C GLU A 339 -7.88 3.72 -9.64
N LEU A 340 -8.20 4.08 -8.40
CA LEU A 340 -7.81 3.28 -7.24
C LEU A 340 -8.58 1.96 -7.18
N PRO A 341 -8.01 0.91 -6.56
CA PRO A 341 -8.72 -0.32 -6.30
C PRO A 341 -10.05 -0.10 -5.56
N GLY A 342 -11.08 -0.89 -5.88
CA GLY A 342 -12.43 -0.72 -5.31
C GLY A 342 -12.46 -0.71 -3.78
N ASN A 343 -11.64 -1.54 -3.13
CA ASN A 343 -11.52 -1.53 -1.66
C ASN A 343 -11.03 -0.18 -1.10
N VAL A 344 -10.10 0.50 -1.79
CA VAL A 344 -9.62 1.83 -1.37
C VAL A 344 -10.73 2.86 -1.54
N GLN A 345 -11.44 2.83 -2.66
CA GLN A 345 -12.57 3.74 -2.90
C GLN A 345 -13.68 3.54 -1.85
N GLU A 346 -14.00 2.28 -1.51
CA GLU A 346 -14.99 1.96 -0.48
C GLU A 346 -14.59 2.47 0.91
N THR A 347 -13.29 2.46 1.28
CA THR A 347 -12.80 3.05 2.54
C THR A 347 -13.17 4.53 2.65
N TRP A 348 -13.01 5.29 1.57
CA TRP A 348 -13.35 6.72 1.55
C TRP A 348 -14.86 6.96 1.54
N LYS A 349 -15.65 6.10 0.91
CA LYS A 349 -17.13 6.15 0.99
C LYS A 349 -17.64 5.87 2.40
N ILE A 350 -17.04 4.90 3.09
CA ILE A 350 -17.34 4.64 4.52
C ILE A 350 -16.98 5.90 5.33
N SER A 351 -15.80 6.47 5.10
CA SER A 351 -15.35 7.70 5.77
C SER A 351 -16.33 8.87 5.56
N GLU A 352 -16.82 9.07 4.34
CA GLU A 352 -17.85 10.06 4.01
C GLU A 352 -19.15 9.83 4.79
N ALA A 353 -19.62 8.58 4.88
CA ALA A 353 -20.83 8.23 5.60
C ALA A 353 -20.73 8.54 7.11
N TYR A 354 -19.56 8.31 7.72
CA TYR A 354 -19.31 8.67 9.13
C TYR A 354 -19.31 10.18 9.35
N LEU A 355 -18.70 10.97 8.46
CA LEU A 355 -18.77 12.44 8.57
C LEU A 355 -20.20 12.96 8.35
N TYR A 356 -20.97 12.34 7.45
CA TYR A 356 -22.39 12.67 7.26
C TYR A 356 -23.23 12.35 8.51
N PHE A 357 -22.94 11.25 9.21
CA PHE A 357 -23.56 10.99 10.52
C PHE A 357 -23.24 12.09 11.53
N LEU A 358 -21.99 12.54 11.62
CA LEU A 358 -21.61 13.62 12.52
C LEU A 358 -22.34 14.94 12.19
N GLU A 359 -22.57 15.23 10.92
CA GLU A 359 -23.39 16.40 10.50
C GLU A 359 -24.83 16.24 10.95
N THR A 360 -25.42 15.07 10.71
CA THR A 360 -26.81 14.76 11.10
C THR A 360 -27.00 14.82 12.62
N ALA A 361 -25.99 14.39 13.38
CA ALA A 361 -25.97 14.45 14.84
C ALA A 361 -25.60 15.84 15.40
N GLY A 362 -25.36 16.85 14.55
CA GLY A 362 -24.99 18.21 14.97
C GLY A 362 -23.57 18.34 15.55
N LYS A 363 -22.71 17.34 15.35
CA LYS A 363 -21.32 17.29 15.83
C LYS A 363 -20.31 17.86 14.83
N LEU A 364 -20.73 18.00 13.57
CA LEU A 364 -19.97 18.65 12.51
C LEU A 364 -20.87 19.69 11.86
N SER A 365 -20.44 20.96 11.88
CA SER A 365 -21.12 22.01 11.12
C SER A 365 -20.49 22.13 9.74
N PRO A 366 -21.29 22.15 8.65
CA PRO A 366 -20.73 22.39 7.32
C PRO A 366 -20.16 23.81 7.24
N PRO A 367 -19.04 24.02 6.53
CA PRO A 367 -18.53 25.37 6.29
C PRO A 367 -19.56 26.20 5.52
N SER A 368 -19.65 27.49 5.86
CA SER A 368 -20.73 28.41 5.48
C SER A 368 -20.98 28.55 3.96
N ASN A 369 -20.03 28.15 3.13
CA ASN A 369 -20.10 28.21 1.66
C ASN A 369 -20.50 26.87 1.01
N GLU A 370 -20.62 25.78 1.77
CA GLU A 370 -21.01 24.44 1.29
C GLU A 370 -22.42 24.02 1.78
N ALA A 371 -23.10 24.89 2.54
CA ALA A 371 -24.43 24.64 3.07
C ALA A 371 -25.50 24.34 2.00
N GLU A 372 -25.27 24.73 0.73
CA GLU A 372 -26.16 24.38 -0.38
C GLU A 372 -25.98 22.93 -0.90
N HIS A 373 -24.88 22.24 -0.56
CA HIS A 373 -24.61 20.86 -0.98
C HIS A 373 -24.79 19.82 0.14
N ALA A 374 -25.14 20.23 1.35
CA ALA A 374 -25.23 19.39 2.55
C ALA A 374 -26.35 18.31 2.55
N SER A 375 -26.97 18.00 1.41
CA SER A 375 -28.20 17.18 1.38
C SER A 375 -28.29 16.08 0.31
N SER A 376 -27.18 15.54 -0.20
CA SER A 376 -27.25 14.46 -1.21
C SER A 376 -26.87 13.06 -0.75
N PHE A 377 -26.37 12.87 0.48
CA PHE A 377 -26.03 11.51 0.95
C PHE A 377 -27.30 10.66 1.08
N ARG A 378 -27.30 9.47 0.47
CA ARG A 378 -28.41 8.52 0.50
C ARG A 378 -27.90 7.16 0.97
N LEU A 379 -28.33 6.74 2.17
CA LEU A 379 -27.93 5.47 2.77
C LEU A 379 -28.15 4.27 1.83
N SER A 380 -29.30 4.20 1.14
CA SER A 380 -29.58 3.11 0.20
C SER A 380 -28.61 3.08 -1.00
N LYS A 381 -28.17 4.25 -1.48
CA LYS A 381 -27.17 4.34 -2.55
C LYS A 381 -25.81 3.87 -2.04
N PHE A 382 -25.40 4.34 -0.86
CA PHE A 382 -24.16 3.92 -0.20
C PHE A 382 -24.09 2.40 -0.04
N LEU A 383 -25.13 1.78 0.54
CA LEU A 383 -25.17 0.33 0.75
C LEU A 383 -25.07 -0.48 -0.56
N ASN A 384 -25.71 0.01 -1.62
CA ASN A 384 -25.65 -0.65 -2.94
C ASN A 384 -24.28 -0.54 -3.60
N GLU A 385 -23.48 0.47 -3.25
CA GLU A 385 -22.14 0.68 -3.82
C GLU A 385 -21.03 -0.07 -3.07
N MET A 386 -21.33 -0.75 -1.95
CA MET A 386 -20.36 -1.54 -1.18
C MET A 386 -20.28 -2.98 -1.71
N GLU A 387 -19.51 -3.21 -2.77
CA GLU A 387 -19.40 -4.51 -3.43
C GLU A 387 -18.28 -5.40 -2.88
N VAL A 388 -17.21 -4.79 -2.37
CA VAL A 388 -16.00 -5.46 -1.88
C VAL A 388 -16.12 -5.75 -0.39
N PHE A 389 -16.26 -4.72 0.44
CA PHE A 389 -16.26 -4.87 1.89
C PHE A 389 -17.52 -5.51 2.43
N SER A 390 -18.64 -5.48 1.72
CA SER A 390 -19.85 -6.23 2.13
C SER A 390 -19.63 -7.75 2.22
N LYS A 391 -18.59 -8.28 1.57
CA LYS A 391 -18.19 -9.70 1.63
C LYS A 391 -17.23 -10.00 2.78
N ASP A 392 -16.55 -8.99 3.32
CA ASP A 392 -15.59 -9.11 4.43
C ASP A 392 -16.30 -9.12 5.79
N LYS A 393 -16.76 -10.30 6.20
CA LYS A 393 -17.65 -10.45 7.37
C LYS A 393 -17.00 -10.17 8.74
N GLN A 394 -15.67 -10.10 8.81
CA GLN A 394 -14.96 -9.89 10.08
C GLN A 394 -14.07 -8.63 10.07
N GLY A 395 -13.93 -7.95 8.93
CA GLY A 395 -13.25 -6.67 8.82
C GLY A 395 -14.20 -5.53 8.46
N MET A 396 -14.04 -4.97 7.27
CA MET A 396 -14.62 -3.68 6.88
C MET A 396 -16.13 -3.70 6.63
N ASN A 397 -16.82 -4.84 6.67
CA ASN A 397 -18.29 -4.85 6.75
C ASN A 397 -18.80 -4.35 8.11
N ILE A 398 -17.99 -4.40 9.16
CA ILE A 398 -18.36 -3.92 10.50
C ILE A 398 -18.71 -2.42 10.50
N PRO A 399 -17.84 -1.51 10.01
CA PRO A 399 -18.18 -0.07 9.98
C PRO A 399 -19.39 0.22 9.07
N ILE A 400 -19.64 -0.58 8.03
CA ILE A 400 -20.84 -0.45 7.18
C ILE A 400 -22.11 -0.74 8.00
N LEU A 401 -22.12 -1.82 8.80
CA LEU A 401 -23.26 -2.17 9.65
C LEU A 401 -23.48 -1.13 10.76
N ILE A 402 -22.39 -0.64 11.35
CA ILE A 402 -22.45 0.40 12.38
C ILE A 402 -23.05 1.69 11.80
N ILE A 403 -22.56 2.17 10.66
CA ILE A 403 -23.05 3.42 10.08
C ILE A 403 -24.50 3.31 9.59
N GLU A 404 -24.93 2.13 9.13
CA GLU A 404 -26.34 1.84 8.83
C GLU A 404 -27.24 2.05 10.05
N LEU A 405 -26.86 1.49 11.21
CA LEU A 405 -27.58 1.69 12.48
C LEU A 405 -27.59 3.16 12.91
N LEU A 406 -26.42 3.80 12.94
CA LEU A 406 -26.27 5.18 13.39
C LEU A 406 -27.12 6.15 12.56
N LEU A 407 -27.08 6.04 11.23
CA LEU A 407 -27.88 6.89 10.35
C LEU A 407 -29.36 6.57 10.41
N GLY A 408 -29.76 5.30 10.55
CA GLY A 408 -31.16 4.93 10.75
C GLY A 408 -31.74 5.55 12.02
N ILE A 409 -30.96 5.57 13.12
CA ILE A 409 -31.37 6.17 14.39
C ILE A 409 -31.45 7.70 14.23
N ALA A 410 -30.40 8.33 13.69
CA ALA A 410 -30.32 9.78 13.54
C ALA A 410 -31.39 10.36 12.60
N THR A 411 -31.83 9.58 11.59
CA THR A 411 -32.89 9.98 10.66
C THR A 411 -34.29 9.51 11.08
N GLN A 412 -34.43 8.94 12.28
CA GLN A 412 -35.69 8.45 12.86
C GLN A 412 -36.43 7.39 12.01
N LYS A 413 -35.67 6.58 11.25
CA LYS A 413 -36.21 5.48 10.44
C LYS A 413 -36.41 4.22 11.28
N TYR A 414 -37.25 4.31 12.31
CA TYR A 414 -37.38 3.29 13.35
C TYR A 414 -37.94 1.96 12.84
N ASP A 415 -38.95 1.99 11.97
CA ASP A 415 -39.57 0.78 11.42
C ASP A 415 -38.57 -0.05 10.62
N GLU A 416 -37.82 0.60 9.71
CA GLU A 416 -36.76 -0.04 8.90
C GLU A 416 -35.68 -0.68 9.80
N LEU A 417 -35.35 -0.04 10.93
CA LEU A 417 -34.35 -0.54 11.87
C LEU A 417 -34.85 -1.73 12.68
N ILE A 418 -36.10 -1.70 13.16
CA ILE A 418 -36.70 -2.79 13.94
C ILE A 418 -36.63 -4.10 13.14
N ASP A 419 -36.95 -4.06 11.85
CA ASP A 419 -36.89 -5.22 10.96
C ASP A 419 -35.47 -5.78 10.77
N ARG A 420 -34.43 -4.95 10.99
CA ARG A 420 -33.02 -5.32 10.83
C ARG A 420 -32.35 -5.83 12.10
N VAL A 421 -32.91 -5.55 13.27
CA VAL A 421 -32.31 -5.89 14.58
C VAL A 421 -31.94 -7.36 14.68
N GLU A 422 -32.86 -8.27 14.34
CA GLU A 422 -32.61 -9.71 14.47
C GLU A 422 -31.51 -10.19 13.51
N ALA A 423 -31.49 -9.66 12.28
CA ALA A 423 -30.46 -9.98 11.29
C ALA A 423 -29.07 -9.51 11.74
N MET A 424 -28.98 -8.32 12.32
CA MET A 424 -27.72 -7.76 12.83
C MET A 424 -27.23 -8.48 14.09
N ASP A 425 -28.13 -8.88 15.00
CA ASP A 425 -27.73 -9.67 16.18
C ASP A 425 -27.27 -11.08 15.76
N LYS A 426 -27.89 -11.69 14.75
CA LYS A 426 -27.41 -12.93 14.13
C LYS A 426 -26.03 -12.76 13.49
N TYR A 427 -25.79 -11.64 12.82
CA TYR A 427 -24.47 -11.34 12.27
C TYR A 427 -23.42 -11.24 13.37
N ARG A 428 -23.66 -10.42 14.40
CA ARG A 428 -22.77 -10.21 15.54
C ARG A 428 -22.43 -11.55 16.22
N THR A 429 -23.45 -12.33 16.54
CA THR A 429 -23.27 -13.63 17.18
C THR A 429 -22.63 -14.66 16.25
N ARG A 430 -22.65 -14.52 14.93
CA ARG A 430 -22.01 -15.47 14.01
C ARG A 430 -20.56 -15.14 13.72
N TYR A 431 -20.23 -13.86 13.55
CA TYR A 431 -18.96 -13.43 12.99
C TYR A 431 -18.06 -12.65 13.96
N LEU A 432 -18.61 -12.04 15.02
CA LEU A 432 -17.85 -11.10 15.86
C LEU A 432 -17.46 -11.69 17.22
N ARG A 433 -17.11 -12.98 17.28
CA ARG A 433 -16.77 -13.66 18.56
C ARG A 433 -15.29 -13.61 18.90
N ASP A 434 -14.45 -13.34 17.92
CA ASP A 434 -13.00 -13.41 18.07
C ASP A 434 -12.51 -12.25 18.95
N GLU A 435 -11.48 -12.51 19.77
CA GLU A 435 -10.92 -11.52 20.70
C GLU A 435 -10.46 -10.24 19.99
N GLU A 436 -10.04 -10.34 18.72
CA GLU A 436 -9.54 -9.21 17.93
C GLU A 436 -10.63 -8.20 17.56
N ILE A 437 -11.89 -8.61 17.49
CA ILE A 437 -13.03 -7.77 17.07
C ILE A 437 -14.09 -7.65 18.17
N ILE A 438 -13.72 -8.01 19.41
CA ILE A 438 -14.65 -8.06 20.54
C ILE A 438 -15.21 -6.68 20.92
N ARG A 439 -14.42 -5.60 20.76
CA ARG A 439 -14.91 -4.21 20.95
C ARG A 439 -16.07 -3.91 20.01
N SER A 440 -15.96 -4.30 18.74
CA SER A 440 -17.04 -4.14 17.76
C SER A 440 -18.26 -4.99 18.09
N ASN A 441 -18.06 -6.16 18.71
CA ASN A 441 -19.18 -6.97 19.22
C ASN A 441 -19.94 -6.21 20.32
N TYR A 442 -19.24 -5.72 21.34
CA TYR A 442 -19.86 -4.98 22.44
C TYR A 442 -20.57 -3.74 21.91
N PHE A 443 -19.92 -2.96 21.05
CA PHE A 443 -20.53 -1.75 20.51
C PHE A 443 -21.79 -2.03 19.68
N LEU A 444 -21.77 -3.03 18.79
CA LEU A 444 -22.98 -3.43 18.06
C LEU A 444 -24.07 -3.95 19.02
N LYS A 445 -23.71 -4.68 20.07
CA LYS A 445 -24.67 -5.15 21.08
C LYS A 445 -25.32 -3.97 21.82
N MET A 446 -24.56 -2.93 22.15
CA MET A 446 -25.07 -1.69 22.74
C MET A 446 -26.02 -0.96 21.79
N LEU A 447 -25.63 -0.75 20.52
CA LEU A 447 -26.47 -0.08 19.53
C LEU A 447 -27.81 -0.82 19.32
N LEU A 448 -27.81 -2.15 19.34
CA LEU A 448 -29.03 -2.95 19.22
C LEU A 448 -29.98 -2.81 20.41
N GLN A 449 -29.52 -2.31 21.58
CA GLN A 449 -30.42 -2.01 22.70
C GLN A 449 -31.36 -0.84 22.40
N ILE A 450 -30.96 0.09 21.55
CA ILE A 450 -31.77 1.27 21.20
C ILE A 450 -33.12 0.84 20.58
N PRO A 451 -33.15 0.12 19.45
CA PRO A 451 -34.42 -0.32 18.86
C PRO A 451 -35.14 -1.36 19.73
N LYS A 452 -34.42 -2.22 20.47
CA LYS A 452 -35.03 -3.22 21.39
C LYS A 452 -35.80 -2.57 22.55
N ASN A 453 -35.43 -1.34 22.93
CA ASN A 453 -36.07 -0.58 24.01
C ASN A 453 -36.83 0.64 23.47
N ALA A 454 -37.43 0.51 22.29
CA ALA A 454 -38.31 1.51 21.69
C ALA A 454 -37.68 2.92 21.58
N PHE A 455 -36.36 2.99 21.33
CA PHE A 455 -35.61 4.23 21.12
C PHE A 455 -35.59 5.19 22.31
N ARG A 456 -35.90 4.70 23.52
CA ARG A 456 -35.83 5.50 24.75
C ARG A 456 -34.42 5.55 25.29
N ARG A 457 -33.89 6.75 25.53
CA ARG A 457 -32.51 6.94 25.96
C ARG A 457 -32.23 6.23 27.28
N ALA A 458 -33.07 6.46 28.30
CA ALA A 458 -32.84 5.90 29.64
C ALA A 458 -32.80 4.37 29.66
N ASP A 459 -33.73 3.72 28.95
CA ASP A 459 -33.83 2.26 28.88
C ASP A 459 -32.65 1.66 28.11
N ALA A 460 -32.30 2.25 26.96
CA ALA A 460 -31.17 1.81 26.15
C ALA A 460 -29.84 1.93 26.92
N MET A 461 -29.63 3.04 27.63
CA MET A 461 -28.45 3.25 28.49
C MET A 461 -28.35 2.19 29.59
N SER A 462 -29.43 1.98 30.35
CA SER A 462 -29.44 1.00 31.44
C SER A 462 -29.17 -0.42 30.94
N LYS A 463 -29.71 -0.80 29.77
CA LYS A 463 -29.49 -2.14 29.19
C LYS A 463 -28.12 -2.31 28.55
N ALA A 464 -27.47 -1.23 28.15
CA ALA A 464 -26.14 -1.25 27.53
C ALA A 464 -24.99 -1.07 28.55
N GLU A 465 -25.27 -0.78 29.82
CA GLU A 465 -24.27 -0.41 30.82
C GLU A 465 -23.17 -1.47 31.02
N GLU A 466 -23.55 -2.75 31.13
CA GLU A 466 -22.58 -3.85 31.27
C GLU A 466 -21.68 -3.98 30.03
N ASP A 467 -22.26 -3.86 28.83
CA ASP A 467 -21.51 -3.95 27.57
C ASP A 467 -20.61 -2.72 27.36
N TYR A 468 -21.05 -1.54 27.79
CA TYR A 468 -20.25 -0.32 27.77
C TYR A 468 -19.05 -0.42 28.71
N MET A 469 -19.25 -0.92 29.94
CA MET A 469 -18.16 -1.18 30.88
C MET A 469 -17.16 -2.19 30.32
N ALA A 470 -17.64 -3.27 29.69
CA ALA A 470 -16.79 -4.27 29.05
C ALA A 470 -16.00 -3.70 27.85
N LEU A 471 -16.62 -2.84 27.05
CA LEU A 471 -15.96 -2.13 25.95
C LEU A 471 -14.88 -1.17 26.47
N ALA A 472 -15.21 -0.34 27.45
CA ALA A 472 -14.29 0.64 28.04
C ALA A 472 -13.11 -0.02 28.79
N ALA A 473 -13.31 -1.25 29.30
CA ALA A 473 -12.26 -2.05 29.92
C ALA A 473 -11.21 -2.59 28.93
N ILE A 474 -11.47 -2.49 27.62
CA ILE A 474 -10.54 -2.88 26.56
C ILE A 474 -10.22 -1.62 25.76
N PRO A 475 -9.27 -0.77 26.20
CA PRO A 475 -8.87 0.42 25.44
C PRO A 475 -8.44 0.07 24.02
N ILE A 476 -8.64 0.97 23.06
CA ILE A 476 -8.27 0.77 21.64
C ILE A 476 -6.79 0.38 21.52
N GLU A 477 -5.93 0.96 22.35
CA GLU A 477 -4.48 0.72 22.42
C GLU A 477 -4.12 -0.72 22.83
N MET A 478 -5.03 -1.38 23.57
CA MET A 478 -4.89 -2.75 24.03
C MET A 478 -5.70 -3.74 23.18
N ALA A 479 -6.60 -3.22 22.34
CA ALA A 479 -7.42 -4.04 21.46
C ALA A 479 -6.56 -4.53 20.29
N ASN A 480 -6.70 -5.82 19.98
CA ASN A 480 -6.14 -6.40 18.77
C ASN A 480 -6.89 -6.00 17.48
N GLN A 481 -7.86 -5.08 17.61
CA GLN A 481 -8.70 -4.60 16.53
C GLN A 481 -7.87 -3.74 15.57
N THR A 482 -8.00 -4.00 14.27
CA THR A 482 -7.43 -3.09 13.27
C THR A 482 -8.06 -1.71 13.43
N PHE A 483 -7.20 -0.70 13.61
CA PHE A 483 -7.58 0.71 13.78
C PHE A 483 -8.48 1.24 12.66
N GLU A 484 -8.42 0.60 11.48
CA GLU A 484 -9.25 0.90 10.32
C GLU A 484 -10.74 0.53 10.51
N ILE A 485 -11.10 -0.37 11.44
CA ILE A 485 -12.50 -0.76 11.71
C ILE A 485 -13.23 0.29 12.54
N GLU A 486 -12.56 0.82 13.58
CA GLU A 486 -13.13 1.80 14.50
C GLU A 486 -12.86 3.22 13.99
N ILE A 487 -13.65 3.68 13.02
CA ILE A 487 -13.45 4.98 12.33
C ILE A 487 -13.49 6.17 13.29
N ILE A 488 -14.41 6.12 14.26
CA ILE A 488 -14.53 7.05 15.39
C ILE A 488 -14.58 6.17 16.64
N PRO A 489 -13.90 6.55 17.73
CA PRO A 489 -13.98 5.81 18.98
C PRO A 489 -15.41 5.46 19.37
N TYR A 490 -15.69 4.19 19.67
CA TYR A 490 -17.03 3.68 19.95
C TYR A 490 -17.66 4.35 21.15
N GLU A 491 -16.86 4.69 22.15
CA GLU A 491 -17.29 5.48 23.32
C GLU A 491 -17.87 6.84 22.88
N LYS A 492 -17.25 7.48 21.88
CA LYS A 492 -17.70 8.77 21.33
C LYS A 492 -18.94 8.64 20.47
N LEU A 493 -19.01 7.60 19.63
CA LEU A 493 -20.22 7.32 18.86
C LEU A 493 -21.40 7.00 19.77
N TRP A 494 -21.17 6.30 20.88
CA TRP A 494 -22.18 6.03 21.89
C TRP A 494 -22.67 7.31 22.58
N GLU A 495 -21.75 8.20 22.97
CA GLU A 495 -22.09 9.52 23.51
C GLU A 495 -23.00 10.29 22.53
N TYR A 496 -22.58 10.40 21.27
CA TYR A 496 -23.31 11.17 20.26
C TYR A 496 -24.67 10.57 19.92
N ILE A 497 -24.80 9.25 19.87
CA ILE A 497 -26.09 8.62 19.58
C ILE A 497 -27.08 8.78 20.73
N LEU A 498 -26.62 8.78 21.99
CA LEU A 498 -27.49 9.00 23.14
C LEU A 498 -28.01 10.44 23.20
N GLU A 499 -27.22 11.43 22.78
CA GLU A 499 -27.63 12.82 22.76
C GLU A 499 -28.77 13.12 21.77
N ILE A 500 -28.88 12.35 20.69
CA ILE A 500 -29.92 12.53 19.67
C ILE A 500 -31.21 11.73 19.96
N LEU A 501 -31.18 10.80 20.92
CA LEU A 501 -32.35 10.01 21.30
C LEU A 501 -33.34 10.83 22.16
N PRO A 502 -34.65 10.57 22.02
CA PRO A 502 -35.64 11.11 22.94
C PRO A 502 -35.42 10.55 24.36
N GLU A 503 -35.78 11.33 25.37
CA GLU A 503 -35.59 10.97 26.80
C GLU A 503 -36.14 9.58 27.17
#